data_AF-A0A2T5H9S3-F1
#
_entry.id   AF-A0A2T5H9S3-F1
#
_cell.length_a   1.000
_cell.length_b   1.000
_cell.length_c   1.000
_cell.angle_alpha   90.00
_cell.angle_beta   90.00
_cell.angle_gamma   90.00
#
_symmetry.space_group_name_H-M   'P 1'
#
loop_
_entity.id
_entity.type
_entity.pdbx_description
1 polymer ?
#
loop_
_entity_poly.entity_id
_entity_poly.type
_entity_poly.pdbx_seq_one_letter_code
_entity_poly.pdbx_strand_id
1 'polypeptide(L)'
;MLHRLGVENVIGAREAGALGLLDPSQPVVMYEGDVFEAAIAHLDTLSPGGCDQPEVTLRLDPQSLLDRLLADRKTARDEGTLTQNAFDLQSRIAEIFARGGGGIEDADLAAFECDAFMVLTKTPETLARIRHMLRTGKPLRI
;
A
#
# COMPACT_ATOMS: atom_id res chain seq x y z
N MET A 1 4.33 6.67 27.42
CA MET A 1 4.83 5.29 27.59
C MET A 1 3.64 4.37 27.70
N LEU A 2 3.14 3.86 26.56
CA LEU A 2 2.27 2.68 26.48
C LEU A 2 2.33 2.22 25.03
N HIS A 3 3.20 1.25 24.80
CA HIS A 3 3.25 0.40 23.63
C HIS A 3 1.88 -0.24 23.44
N ARG A 4 1.20 0.13 22.37
CA ARG A 4 0.21 -0.71 21.72
C ARG A 4 0.81 -0.87 20.31
N LEU A 5 0.90 -2.12 19.85
CA LEU A 5 1.50 -2.53 18.58
C LEU A 5 0.89 -3.91 18.35
N GLY A 6 -0.34 -3.93 17.87
CA GLY A 6 -1.15 -5.12 17.70
C GLY A 6 -2.44 -4.73 17.00
N VAL A 7 -2.37 -4.67 15.67
CA VAL A 7 -3.35 -4.06 14.76
C VAL A 7 -3.43 -2.53 14.94
N GLU A 8 -2.36 -1.84 14.55
CA GLU A 8 -2.31 -0.38 14.43
C GLU A 8 -1.78 -0.14 13.03
N ASN A 9 -2.54 0.37 12.06
CA ASN A 9 -3.31 1.59 12.11
C ASN A 9 -4.39 1.47 11.01
N VAL A 10 -5.63 1.10 11.35
CA VAL A 10 -6.74 1.33 10.40
C VAL A 10 -7.00 2.82 10.47
N ILE A 11 -6.54 3.54 9.46
CA ILE A 11 -6.70 4.99 9.39
C ILE A 11 -8.18 5.33 9.26
N GLY A 12 -8.63 6.34 10.01
CA GLY A 12 -10.01 6.83 9.91
C GLY A 12 -10.21 7.61 8.60
N ALA A 13 -11.46 7.80 8.17
CA ALA A 13 -11.76 8.50 6.90
C ALA A 13 -11.11 9.89 6.80
N ARG A 14 -11.03 10.64 7.90
CA ARG A 14 -10.36 11.96 7.96
C ARG A 14 -8.84 11.87 7.82
N GLU A 15 -8.23 10.85 8.40
CA GLU A 15 -6.79 10.61 8.30
C GLU A 15 -6.43 10.14 6.88
N ALA A 16 -7.27 9.29 6.27
CA ALA A 16 -7.14 8.92 4.86
C ALA A 16 -7.20 10.13 3.92
N GLY A 17 -8.08 11.11 4.21
CA GLY A 17 -8.11 12.39 3.49
C GLY A 17 -6.83 13.21 3.64
N ALA A 18 -6.25 13.26 4.85
CA ALA A 18 -4.98 13.95 5.09
C ALA A 18 -3.78 13.28 4.39
N LEU A 19 -3.86 11.97 4.12
CA LEU A 19 -2.86 11.21 3.36
C LEU A 19 -3.09 11.26 1.83
N GLY A 20 -4.16 11.91 1.36
CA GLY A 20 -4.52 11.96 -0.05
C GLY A 20 -5.10 10.66 -0.62
N LEU A 21 -5.50 9.72 0.25
CA LEU A 21 -6.16 8.47 -0.15
C LEU A 21 -7.66 8.66 -0.44
N LEU A 22 -8.25 9.68 0.17
CA LEU A 22 -9.62 10.13 -0.10
C LEU A 22 -9.58 11.63 -0.39
N ASP A 23 -10.56 12.14 -1.15
CA ASP A 23 -10.75 13.58 -1.27
C ASP A 23 -11.21 14.15 0.08
N PRO A 24 -10.44 15.04 0.73
CA PRO A 24 -10.78 15.58 2.04
C PRO A 24 -12.02 16.47 2.03
N SER A 25 -12.47 16.93 0.85
CA SER A 25 -13.69 17.73 0.67
C SER A 25 -14.96 16.88 0.68
N GLN A 26 -14.85 15.57 0.45
CA GLN A 26 -16.00 14.66 0.46
C GLN A 26 -16.57 14.47 1.88
N PRO A 27 -17.90 14.33 2.01
CA PRO A 27 -18.53 14.10 3.30
C PRO A 27 -18.15 12.72 3.85
N VAL A 28 -17.85 12.66 5.16
CA VAL A 28 -17.70 11.38 5.87
C VAL A 28 -19.07 10.94 6.36
N VAL A 29 -19.56 9.84 5.81
CA VAL A 29 -20.84 9.24 6.19
C VAL A 29 -20.64 8.34 7.41
N MET A 30 -21.45 8.57 8.45
CA MET A 30 -21.30 7.87 9.74
C MET A 30 -22.08 6.55 9.81
N TYR A 31 -23.07 6.34 8.93
CA TYR A 31 -23.90 5.14 8.88
C TYR A 31 -23.79 4.48 7.51
N GLU A 32 -23.50 3.18 7.49
CA GLU A 32 -23.31 2.40 6.26
C GLU A 32 -24.52 2.46 5.32
N GLY A 33 -25.74 2.47 5.88
CA GLY A 33 -26.99 2.55 5.11
C GLY A 33 -27.17 3.84 4.32
N ASP A 34 -26.48 4.92 4.71
CA ASP A 34 -26.64 6.25 4.11
C ASP A 34 -25.58 6.52 3.03
N VAL A 35 -24.59 5.62 2.86
CA VAL A 35 -23.43 5.83 1.96
C VAL A 35 -23.89 6.02 0.51
N PHE A 36 -24.86 5.23 0.06
CA PHE A 36 -25.33 5.30 -1.32
C PHE A 36 -26.11 6.58 -1.61
N GLU A 37 -26.98 7.00 -0.69
CA GLU A 37 -27.72 8.26 -0.81
C GLU A 37 -26.77 9.46 -0.81
N ALA A 38 -25.79 9.47 0.10
CA ALA A 38 -24.76 10.49 0.16
C ALA A 38 -23.90 10.55 -1.12
N ALA A 39 -23.60 9.40 -1.73
CA ALA A 39 -22.85 9.33 -2.99
C ALA A 39 -23.65 9.96 -4.15
N ILE A 40 -24.95 9.67 -4.26
CA ILE A 40 -25.82 10.30 -5.27
C ILE A 40 -25.88 11.81 -5.06
N ALA A 41 -26.11 12.26 -3.83
CA ALA A 41 -26.14 13.69 -3.51
C ALA A 41 -24.81 14.39 -3.83
N HIS A 42 -23.68 13.69 -3.69
CA HIS A 42 -22.37 14.23 -4.07
C HIS A 42 -22.19 14.34 -5.58
N LEU A 43 -22.70 13.39 -6.37
CA LEU A 43 -22.65 13.46 -7.84
C LEU A 43 -23.28 14.74 -8.38
N ASP A 44 -24.38 15.20 -7.79
CA ASP A 44 -25.06 16.44 -8.16
C ASP A 44 -24.20 17.70 -7.92
N THR A 45 -23.18 17.61 -7.07
CA THR A 45 -22.24 18.71 -6.80
C THR A 45 -21.05 18.73 -7.77
N LEU A 46 -20.87 17.69 -8.59
CA LEU A 46 -19.77 17.60 -9.54
C LEU A 46 -20.08 18.39 -10.81
N SER A 47 -19.13 19.21 -11.26
CA SER A 47 -19.24 19.90 -12.54
C SER A 47 -19.25 18.89 -13.70
N PRO A 48 -20.05 19.11 -14.77
CA PRO A 48 -20.13 18.22 -15.93
C PRO A 48 -18.80 17.99 -16.67
N GLY A 49 -17.77 18.80 -16.38
CA GLY A 49 -16.42 18.70 -16.95
C GLY A 49 -15.44 17.80 -16.19
N GLY A 50 -15.85 17.20 -15.05
CA GLY A 50 -14.98 16.34 -14.25
C GLY A 50 -14.03 17.09 -13.32
N CYS A 51 -13.08 16.34 -12.73
CA CYS A 51 -12.10 16.85 -11.78
C CYS A 51 -10.96 17.56 -12.53
N ASP A 52 -10.77 18.85 -12.27
CA ASP A 52 -9.78 19.73 -12.96
C ASP A 52 -8.33 19.49 -12.48
N GLN A 53 -8.08 18.36 -11.80
CA GLN A 53 -6.74 18.04 -11.29
C GLN A 53 -5.87 17.55 -12.45
N PRO A 54 -4.74 18.23 -12.73
CA PRO A 54 -3.84 17.79 -13.79
C PRO A 54 -3.24 16.43 -13.43
N GLU A 55 -3.22 15.52 -14.40
CA GLU A 55 -2.50 14.26 -14.25
C GLU A 55 -1.02 14.55 -13.98
N VAL A 56 -0.51 14.06 -12.85
CA VAL A 56 0.91 14.19 -12.50
C VAL A 56 1.60 12.87 -12.78
N THR A 57 2.34 12.80 -13.88
CA THR A 57 3.23 11.67 -14.13
C THR A 57 4.60 11.92 -13.50
N LEU A 58 4.93 11.14 -12.47
CA LEU A 58 6.27 11.14 -11.89
C LEU A 58 7.13 10.11 -12.63
N ARG A 59 8.13 10.58 -13.39
CA ARG A 59 9.14 9.72 -14.02
C ARG A 59 10.38 9.68 -13.15
N LEU A 60 10.66 8.51 -12.60
CA LEU A 60 11.81 8.25 -11.73
C LEU A 60 12.71 7.25 -12.41
N ASP A 61 14.03 7.42 -12.26
CA ASP A 61 14.99 6.41 -12.70
C ASP A 61 14.79 5.13 -11.85
N PRO A 62 14.40 4.00 -12.46
CA PRO A 62 14.05 2.80 -11.70
C PRO A 62 15.22 2.26 -10.88
N GLN A 63 16.44 2.33 -11.41
CA GLN A 63 17.61 1.78 -10.74
C GLN A 63 18.01 2.64 -9.53
N SER A 64 18.03 3.96 -9.70
CA SER A 64 18.28 4.91 -8.62
C SER A 64 17.23 4.79 -7.51
N LEU A 65 15.96 4.63 -7.88
CA LEU A 65 14.88 4.43 -6.91
C LEU A 65 15.06 3.11 -6.15
N LEU A 66 15.33 2.01 -6.86
CA LEU A 66 15.55 0.71 -6.25
C LEU A 66 16.74 0.72 -5.28
N ASP A 67 17.87 1.30 -5.71
CA ASP A 67 19.07 1.40 -4.88
C ASP A 67 18.81 2.25 -3.62
N ARG A 68 18.07 3.36 -3.77
CA ARG A 68 17.67 4.20 -2.64
C ARG A 68 16.74 3.47 -1.67
N LEU A 69 15.74 2.76 -2.17
CA LEU A 69 14.79 2.01 -1.33
C LEU A 69 15.45 0.84 -0.60
N LEU A 70 16.49 0.24 -1.18
CA LEU A 70 17.15 -0.94 -0.64
C LEU A 70 18.40 -0.66 0.18
N ALA A 71 19.01 0.53 0.10
CA ALA A 71 20.26 0.85 0.79
C ALA A 71 20.19 0.52 2.29
N ASP A 72 19.26 1.14 3.02
CA ASP A 72 19.10 0.92 4.47
C ASP A 72 18.67 -0.52 4.81
N ARG A 73 17.93 -1.17 3.89
CA ARG A 73 17.43 -2.55 4.10
C ARG A 73 18.54 -3.58 3.94
N LYS A 74 19.46 -3.36 3.01
CA LYS A 74 20.68 -4.17 2.84
C LYS A 74 21.53 -4.09 4.09
N THR A 75 21.77 -2.87 4.60
CA THR A 75 22.48 -2.66 5.87
C THR A 75 21.80 -3.38 7.04
N ALA A 76 20.48 -3.20 7.21
CA ALA A 76 19.74 -3.85 8.29
C ALA A 76 19.79 -5.39 8.21
N ARG A 77 19.77 -5.96 7.00
CA ARG A 77 19.94 -7.40 6.79
C ARG A 77 21.34 -7.86 7.18
N ASP A 78 22.37 -7.14 6.73
CA ASP A 78 23.77 -7.47 6.99
C ASP A 78 24.13 -7.36 8.48
N GLU A 79 23.47 -6.44 9.20
CA GLU A 79 23.55 -6.30 10.65
C GLU A 79 22.69 -7.32 11.43
N GLY A 80 21.90 -8.14 10.73
CA GLY A 80 21.01 -9.13 11.33
C GLY A 80 19.75 -8.57 12.01
N THR A 81 19.47 -7.26 11.85
CA THR A 81 18.25 -6.63 12.37
C THR A 81 17.05 -6.83 11.44
N LEU A 82 17.28 -7.26 10.20
CA LEU A 82 16.27 -7.64 9.23
C LEU A 82 16.49 -9.10 8.78
N THR A 83 15.45 -9.94 8.91
CA THR A 83 15.51 -11.32 8.41
C THR A 83 15.59 -11.37 6.88
N GLN A 84 16.16 -12.44 6.33
CA GLN A 84 16.26 -12.63 4.87
C GLN A 84 14.88 -12.56 4.19
N ASN A 85 13.87 -13.24 4.72
CA ASN A 85 12.51 -13.21 4.16
C ASN A 85 11.88 -11.80 4.23
N ALA A 86 12.14 -11.02 5.27
CA ALA A 86 11.67 -9.64 5.35
C ALA A 86 12.37 -8.74 4.33
N PHE A 87 13.66 -8.96 4.08
CA PHE A 87 14.41 -8.29 3.02
C PHE A 87 13.87 -8.66 1.63
N ASP A 88 13.60 -9.95 1.37
CA ASP A 88 13.06 -10.41 0.08
C ASP A 88 11.68 -9.80 -0.19
N LEU A 89 10.80 -9.77 0.81
CA LEU A 89 9.50 -9.10 0.72
C LEU A 89 9.64 -7.61 0.39
N GLN A 90 10.49 -6.88 1.13
CA GLN A 90 10.71 -5.46 0.91
C GLN A 90 11.34 -5.18 -0.46
N SER A 91 12.18 -6.09 -0.95
CA SER A 91 12.79 -6.00 -2.28
C SER A 91 11.77 -6.14 -3.39
N ARG A 92 10.83 -7.07 -3.29
CA ARG A 92 9.72 -7.18 -4.26
C ARG A 92 8.85 -5.94 -4.30
N ILE A 93 8.54 -5.35 -3.15
CA ILE A 93 7.79 -4.10 -3.08
C ILE A 93 8.57 -2.95 -3.72
N ALA A 94 9.88 -2.86 -3.47
CA ALA A 94 10.73 -1.84 -4.08
C ALA A 94 10.83 -1.99 -5.60
N GLU A 95 10.89 -3.22 -6.13
CA GLU A 95 10.87 -3.49 -7.57
C GLU A 95 9.58 -3.02 -8.24
N ILE A 96 8.42 -3.20 -7.61
CA ILE A 96 7.12 -2.71 -8.10
C ILE A 96 7.15 -1.19 -8.22
N PHE A 97 7.56 -0.48 -7.17
CA PHE A 97 7.65 0.98 -7.19
C PHE A 97 8.66 1.49 -8.23
N ALA A 98 9.82 0.85 -8.34
CA ALA A 98 10.83 1.20 -9.33
C ALA A 98 10.30 1.09 -10.76
N ARG A 99 9.59 0.00 -11.08
CA ARG A 99 8.98 -0.19 -12.40
C ARG A 99 7.86 0.79 -12.68
N GLY A 100 6.96 1.00 -11.73
CA GLY A 100 5.89 2.00 -11.83
C GLY A 100 6.43 3.40 -12.10
N GLY A 101 7.48 3.81 -11.38
CA GLY A 101 8.15 5.10 -11.60
C GLY A 101 8.88 5.23 -12.95
N GLY A 102 9.29 4.11 -13.55
CA GLY A 102 9.80 4.07 -14.94
C GLY A 102 8.72 4.34 -15.98
N GLY A 103 7.46 4.33 -15.56
CA GLY A 103 6.24 4.53 -16.34
C GLY A 103 6.06 3.52 -17.47
N ILE A 104 6.15 2.27 -17.03
CA ILE A 104 5.42 1.13 -17.58
C ILE A 104 3.91 1.43 -17.62
N GLU A 105 3.18 0.81 -18.55
CA GLU A 105 1.72 0.94 -18.64
C GLU A 105 1.02 0.27 -17.43
N ASP A 106 -0.12 0.80 -17.02
CA ASP A 106 -0.87 0.32 -15.84
C ASP A 106 -1.20 -1.17 -15.89
N ALA A 107 -1.58 -1.68 -17.07
CA ALA A 107 -1.91 -3.09 -17.25
C ALA A 107 -0.69 -4.00 -17.04
N ASP A 108 0.48 -3.57 -17.52
CA ASP A 108 1.73 -4.31 -17.37
C ASP A 108 2.25 -4.22 -15.92
N LEU A 109 2.05 -3.08 -15.26
CA LEU A 109 2.35 -2.93 -13.83
C LEU A 109 1.46 -3.86 -12.99
N ALA A 110 0.16 -3.89 -13.23
CA ALA A 110 -0.78 -4.75 -12.52
C ALA A 110 -0.46 -6.25 -12.69
N ALA A 111 -0.07 -6.66 -13.91
CA ALA A 111 0.38 -8.02 -14.16
C ALA A 111 1.66 -8.35 -13.36
N PHE A 112 2.63 -7.42 -13.35
CA PHE A 112 3.86 -7.58 -12.58
C PHE A 112 3.60 -7.65 -11.06
N GLU A 113 2.70 -6.81 -10.54
CA GLU A 113 2.27 -6.84 -9.14
C GLU A 113 1.63 -8.18 -8.78
N CYS A 114 0.77 -8.71 -9.64
CA CYS A 114 0.15 -10.02 -9.45
C CYS A 114 1.20 -11.13 -9.40
N ASP A 115 2.16 -11.14 -10.32
CA ASP A 115 3.24 -12.14 -10.34
C ASP A 115 4.10 -12.06 -9.06
N ALA A 116 4.49 -10.85 -8.66
CA ALA A 116 5.26 -10.63 -7.44
C ALA A 116 4.49 -11.10 -6.19
N PHE A 117 3.20 -10.79 -6.10
CA PHE A 117 2.32 -11.25 -5.03
C PHE A 117 2.23 -12.78 -5.01
N MET A 118 2.02 -13.41 -6.16
CA MET A 118 1.90 -14.87 -6.28
C MET A 118 3.19 -15.60 -5.92
N VAL A 119 4.36 -15.01 -6.15
CA VAL A 119 5.63 -15.54 -5.66
C VAL A 119 5.70 -15.49 -4.13
N LEU A 120 5.34 -14.36 -3.52
CA LEU A 120 5.39 -14.18 -2.06
C LEU A 120 4.42 -15.09 -1.31
N THR A 121 3.23 -15.32 -1.86
CA THR A 121 2.23 -16.21 -1.23
C THR A 121 2.66 -17.67 -1.13
N LYS A 122 3.66 -18.07 -1.92
CA LYS A 122 4.19 -19.44 -1.93
C LYS A 122 5.32 -19.66 -0.92
N THR A 123 5.82 -18.61 -0.26
CA THR A 123 6.92 -18.79 0.72
C THR A 123 6.39 -19.44 2.01
N PRO A 124 7.12 -20.40 2.60
CA PRO A 124 6.72 -21.05 3.85
C PRO A 124 6.42 -20.06 4.98
N GLU A 125 7.20 -18.98 5.07
CA GLU A 125 7.07 -17.93 6.07
C GLU A 125 5.80 -17.11 5.89
N THR A 126 5.46 -16.73 4.65
CA THR A 126 4.20 -16.03 4.35
C THR A 126 3.01 -16.91 4.68
N LEU A 127 3.05 -18.19 4.30
CA LEU A 127 2.00 -19.15 4.65
C LEU A 127 1.86 -19.34 6.16
N ALA A 128 2.98 -19.36 6.90
CA ALA A 128 2.97 -19.44 8.36
C ALA A 128 2.34 -18.19 8.99
N ARG A 129 2.65 -16.99 8.49
CA ARG A 129 2.04 -15.72 8.92
C ARG A 129 0.53 -15.72 8.67
N ILE A 130 0.10 -16.08 7.46
CA ILE A 130 -1.33 -16.16 7.09
C ILE A 130 -2.05 -17.16 8.02
N ARG A 131 -1.53 -18.39 8.16
CA ARG A 131 -2.13 -19.42 9.02
C ARG A 131 -2.22 -18.96 10.47
N HIS A 132 -1.18 -18.32 10.98
CA HIS A 132 -1.17 -17.80 12.36
C HIS A 132 -2.21 -16.69 12.55
N MET A 133 -2.27 -15.75 11.60
CA MET A 133 -3.21 -14.62 11.65
C MET A 133 -4.66 -15.11 11.57
N LEU A 134 -4.97 -16.05 10.67
CA LEU A 134 -6.29 -16.66 10.57
C LEU A 134 -6.70 -17.39 11.87
N ARG A 135 -5.75 -18.04 12.54
CA ARG A 135 -6.03 -18.77 13.79
C ARG A 135 -6.17 -17.86 15.00
N THR A 136 -5.39 -16.79 15.07
CA THR A 136 -5.22 -16.00 16.32
C THR A 136 -5.79 -14.59 16.25
N GLY A 137 -6.12 -14.10 15.05
CA GLY A 137 -6.44 -12.71 14.79
C GLY A 137 -5.26 -11.74 15.01
N LYS A 138 -4.04 -12.26 15.23
CA LYS A 138 -2.86 -11.45 15.56
C LYS A 138 -1.73 -11.67 14.56
N PRO A 139 -0.89 -10.65 14.29
CA PRO A 139 0.30 -10.82 13.47
C PRO A 139 1.28 -11.79 14.13
N LEU A 140 1.85 -12.71 13.35
CA LEU A 140 2.95 -13.54 13.80
C LEU A 140 4.21 -12.67 13.97
N ARG A 141 4.74 -12.62 15.20
CA ARG A 141 6.01 -11.97 15.52
C ARG A 141 7.11 -13.03 15.48
N ILE A 142 7.84 -13.05 14.37
CA ILE A 142 9.08 -13.80 14.12
C ILE A 142 10.15 -12.80 13.71
#